data_AF-A0A527Y375-F1
#
_entry.id   AF-A0A527Y375-F1
#
_cell.length_a   1.000
_cell.length_b   1.000
_cell.length_c   1.000
_cell.angle_alpha   90.00
_cell.angle_beta   90.00
_cell.angle_gamma   90.00
#
_symmetry.space_group_name_H-M   'P 1'
#
loop_
_entity.id
_entity.type
_entity.pdbx_description
1 polymer ?
#
loop_
_entity_poly.entity_id
_entity_poly.type
_entity_poly.pdbx_seq_one_letter_code
_entity_poly.pdbx_strand_id
1 'polypeptide(L)' 'DYIVFGALQWARVASPYRLLDGSDVVAQWFERCLDLHGGLGRKVAAAAAAA' A
#
# COMPACT_ATOMS: atom_id res chain seq x y z
N ASP A 1 12.76 -4.65 2.04
CA ASP A 1 11.32 -4.41 1.79
C ASP A 1 10.67 -3.43 2.77
N TYR A 2 10.75 -3.67 4.08
CA TYR A 2 9.93 -2.96 5.07
C TYR A 2 10.13 -1.44 5.17
N ILE A 3 11.35 -0.91 4.96
CA ILE A 3 11.59 0.54 5.06
C ILE A 3 10.81 1.29 3.97
N VAL A 4 10.94 0.88 2.71
CA VAL A 4 10.23 1.50 1.58
C VAL A 4 8.73 1.20 1.66
N PHE A 5 8.37 -0.03 2.03
CA PHE A 5 6.97 -0.41 2.23
C PHE A 5 6.30 0.48 3.29
N GLY A 6 6.97 0.76 4.41
CA GLY A 6 6.43 1.59 5.49
C GLY A 6 6.06 3.00 5.03
N ALA A 7 6.91 3.64 4.24
CA ALA A 7 6.62 4.97 3.69
C ALA A 7 5.41 4.96 2.75
N LEU A 8 5.32 3.98 1.84
CA LEU A 8 4.19 3.84 0.91
C LEU A 8 2.90 3.42 1.62
N GLN A 9 3.00 2.57 2.64
CA GLN A 9 1.87 2.17 3.48
C GLN A 9 1.32 3.36 4.25
N TRP A 10 2.18 4.22 4.81
CA TRP A 10 1.77 5.47 5.43
C TRP A 10 0.99 6.35 4.43
N ALA A 11 1.52 6.55 3.22
CA ALA A 11 0.84 7.35 2.20
C ALA A 11 -0.54 6.76 1.83
N ARG A 12 -0.63 5.44 1.65
CA ARG A 12 -1.87 4.71 1.33
C ARG A 12 -2.97 4.90 2.39
N VAL A 13 -2.61 4.93 3.68
CA VAL A 13 -3.59 5.04 4.78
C VAL A 13 -3.88 6.47 5.20
N ALA A 14 -2.95 7.40 4.98
CA ALA A 14 -3.08 8.79 5.42
C ALA A 14 -3.75 9.70 4.38
N SER A 15 -3.79 9.32 3.10
CA SER A 15 -4.27 10.18 2.01
C SER A 15 -5.05 9.41 0.95
N PRO A 16 -6.16 9.96 0.39
CA PRO A 16 -6.87 9.35 -0.73
C PRO A 16 -6.12 9.49 -2.07
N TYR A 17 -4.99 10.21 -2.10
CA TYR A 17 -4.20 10.38 -3.31
C TYR A 17 -3.55 9.05 -3.75
N ARG A 18 -3.75 8.68 -5.02
CA ARG A 18 -3.12 7.50 -5.61
C ARG A 18 -1.69 7.83 -6.03
N LEU A 19 -0.72 7.42 -5.20
CA LEU A 19 0.70 7.68 -5.42
C LEU A 19 1.34 6.77 -6.49
N LEU A 20 0.88 5.53 -6.59
CA LEU A 20 1.40 4.54 -7.54
C LEU A 20 0.35 4.20 -8.60
N ASP A 21 0.78 4.14 -9.86
CA ASP A 21 -0.07 3.66 -10.95
C ASP A 21 -0.24 2.13 -10.87
N GLY A 22 -1.41 1.62 -11.26
CA GLY A 22 -1.70 0.18 -11.19
C GLY A 22 -0.83 -0.69 -12.12
N SER A 23 -0.28 -0.10 -13.18
CA SER A 23 0.62 -0.79 -14.10
C SER A 23 2.10 -0.75 -13.67
N ASP A 24 2.42 0.03 -12.62
CA ASP A 24 3.79 0.19 -12.13
C ASP A 24 4.31 -1.10 -11.47
N VAL A 25 5.55 -1.48 -11.79
CA VAL A 25 6.23 -2.63 -11.17
C VAL A 25 6.42 -2.46 -9.67
N VAL A 26 6.55 -1.22 -9.18
CA VAL A 26 6.59 -0.89 -7.75
C VAL A 26 5.24 -1.15 -7.09
N ALA A 27 4.12 -0.84 -7.77
CA ALA A 27 2.79 -1.17 -7.26
C ALA A 27 2.61 -2.68 -7.11
N GLN A 28 3.09 -3.47 -8.07
CA GLN A 28 3.04 -4.94 -8.00
C GLN A 28 3.88 -5.50 -6.84
N TRP A 29 5.07 -4.95 -6.60
CA TRP A 29 5.87 -5.30 -5.42
C TRP A 29 5.15 -4.92 -4.12
N PHE A 30 4.54 -3.73 -4.09
CA PHE A 30 3.83 -3.22 -2.93
C PHE A 30 2.61 -4.09 -2.59
N GLU A 31 1.84 -4.56 -3.58
CA GLU A 31 0.75 -5.52 -3.38
C GLU A 31 1.23 -6.84 -2.78
N ARG A 32 2.37 -7.38 -3.23
CA ARG A 32 2.97 -8.57 -2.59
C ARG A 32 3.38 -8.31 -1.15
N CYS A 33 3.89 -7.12 -0.83
CA CYS A 33 4.22 -6.74 0.54
C CYS A 33 2.98 -6.62 1.44
N LEU A 34 1.85 -6.15 0.90
CA LEU A 34 0.58 -6.08 1.64
C LEU A 34 0.09 -7.46 2.09
N ASP A 35 0.40 -8.51 1.32
CA ASP A 35 0.02 -9.90 1.61
C ASP A 35 0.96 -10.62 2.59
N LEU A 36 2.12 -10.04 2.93
CA LEU A 36 3.03 -10.62 3.91
C LEU A 36 2.37 -10.75 5.30
N HIS A 37 2.83 -11.73 6.07
CA HIS A 37 2.37 -12.00 7.44
C HIS A 37 0.86 -12.24 7.54
N GLY A 38 0.30 -12.96 6.55
CA GLY A 38 -1.14 -13.24 6.49
C GLY A 38 -1.97 -12.00 6.18
N GLY A 39 -1.48 -11.13 5.30
CA GLY A 39 -2.19 -9.91 4.92
C GLY A 39 -2.17 -8.80 5.97
N LEU A 40 -1.15 -8.73 6.82
CA LEU A 40 -1.07 -7.73 7.89
C LEU A 40 -1.17 -6.29 7.35
N GLY A 41 -0.55 -6.03 6.20
CA GLY A 41 -0.59 -4.72 5.55
C GLY A 41 -1.98 -4.29 5.06
N ARG A 42 -2.92 -5.23 4.91
CA ARG A 42 -4.29 -4.97 4.45
C ARG A 42 -5.30 -4.70 5.58
N LYS A 43 -4.93 -4.93 6.85
CA LYS A 43 -5.86 -4.76 7.98
C LYS A 43 -6.40 -3.33 8.13
N VAL A 44 -5.66 -2.34 7.63
CA VAL A 44 -6.09 -0.95 7.56
C VAL A 44 -6.49 -0.62 6.12
N ALA A 45 -7.71 -0.12 5.94
CA ALA A 45 -8.22 0.31 4.64
C ALA A 45 -7.36 1.44 4.05
N ALA A 46 -7.25 1.50 2.72
CA ALA A 46 -6.67 2.67 2.07
C ALA A 46 -7.60 3.87 2.29
N ALA A 47 -7.07 5.06 2.49
CA ALA A 47 -7.90 6.26 2.59
C ALA A 47 -8.71 6.50 1.30
N ALA A 48 -8.17 6.11 0.14
CA ALA A 48 -8.87 6.18 -1.14
C ALA A 48 -10.09 5.26 -1.26
N ALA A 49 -10.25 4.26 -0.39
CA ALA A 49 -11.40 3.35 -0.40
C ALA A 49 -12.61 3.89 0.38
N ALA A 50 -12.43 4.98 1.15
CA ALA A 50 -13.47 5.62 1.96
C ALA A 50 -14.06 6.88 1.32
N ALA A 51 -13.57 7.28 0.15
CA ALA A 51 -14.05 8.41 -0.66
C ALA A 51 -14.91 7.89 -1.82
#